data_AF-R7HZ46-F1
#
_entry.id   AF-R7HZ46-F1
#
_cell.length_a   1.000
_cell.length_b   1.000
_cell.length_c   1.000
_cell.angle_alpha   90.00
_cell.angle_beta   90.00
_cell.angle_gamma   90.00
#
_symmetry.space_group_name_H-M   'P 1'
#
loop_
_entity.id
_entity.type
_entity.pdbx_description
1 polymer ?
#
loop_
_entity_poly.entity_id
_entity_poly.type
_entity_poly.pdbx_seq_one_letter_code
_entity_poly.pdbx_strand_id
1 'polypeptide(L)'
;MSIKSEIEEFVSSMNFKDEISTNAFKTQLSKKYGRPKSCYIPSDYCHNRTNYGINYDTQPHYFLYIKRGLYQYVGKDYSYTGEIEHKPKNNKGL
;
A
#
# COMPACT_ATOMS: atom_id res chain seq x y z
N MET A 1 -7.11 16.91 6.26
CA MET A 1 -6.17 15.99 5.61
C MET A 1 -6.94 14.73 5.19
N SER A 2 -6.69 14.20 3.99
CA SER A 2 -7.25 12.93 3.51
C SER A 2 -6.28 11.78 3.79
N ILE A 3 -6.75 10.53 3.77
CA ILE A 3 -5.89 9.33 3.93
C ILE A 3 -4.77 9.33 2.90
N LYS A 4 -5.07 9.73 1.65
CA LYS A 4 -4.07 9.87 0.59
C LYS A 4 -2.96 10.85 1.00
N SER A 5 -3.30 12.07 1.40
CA SER A 5 -2.30 13.08 1.79
C SER A 5 -1.51 12.66 3.05
N GLU A 6 -2.15 11.96 3.98
CA GLU A 6 -1.50 11.44 5.20
C GLU A 6 -0.43 10.39 4.85
N ILE A 7 -0.72 9.52 3.88
CA ILE A 7 0.22 8.52 3.34
C ILE A 7 1.32 9.20 2.52
N GLU A 8 1.00 10.19 1.68
CA GLU A 8 1.99 10.96 0.91
C GLU A 8 3.02 11.65 1.81
N GLU A 9 2.58 12.27 2.90
CA GLU A 9 3.47 12.87 3.91
C GLU A 9 4.28 11.81 4.67
N PHE A 10 3.72 10.62 4.89
CA PHE A 10 4.45 9.52 5.52
C PHE A 10 5.58 9.00 4.61
N VAL A 11 5.30 8.79 3.33
CA VAL A 11 6.27 8.24 2.40
C VAL A 11 7.29 9.28 1.91
N SER A 12 7.05 10.58 2.10
CA SER A 12 8.00 11.62 1.70
C SER A 12 9.30 11.59 2.50
N SER A 13 9.33 10.91 3.64
CA SER A 13 10.54 10.67 4.44
C SER A 13 11.17 9.29 4.21
N MET A 14 10.61 8.46 3.34
CA MET A 14 11.14 7.13 3.02
C MET A 14 12.15 7.21 1.87
N ASN A 15 13.17 6.36 1.92
CA ASN A 15 14.12 6.18 0.83
C ASN A 15 13.72 5.01 -0.06
N PHE A 16 14.12 5.08 -1.33
CA PHE A 16 13.91 3.98 -2.27
C PHE A 16 14.47 2.66 -1.70
N LYS A 17 13.65 1.60 -1.78
CA LYS A 17 13.89 0.27 -1.20
C LYS A 17 13.76 0.15 0.33
N ASP A 18 13.34 1.20 1.03
CA ASP A 18 12.98 1.06 2.45
C ASP A 18 11.84 0.06 2.61
N GLU A 19 12.00 -0.86 3.58
CA GLU A 19 10.98 -1.84 3.90
C GLU A 19 10.12 -1.38 5.08
N ILE A 20 8.82 -1.68 4.99
CA ILE A 20 7.88 -1.39 6.05
C ILE A 20 6.88 -2.52 6.26
N SER A 21 6.66 -2.88 7.52
CA SER A 21 5.64 -3.84 7.88
C SER A 21 4.24 -3.21 7.93
N THR A 22 3.19 -3.99 7.66
CA THR A 22 1.79 -3.54 7.81
C THR A 22 1.55 -2.93 9.19
N ASN A 23 2.09 -3.57 10.23
CA ASN A 23 1.88 -3.13 11.61
C ASN A 23 2.57 -1.80 11.90
N ALA A 24 3.80 -1.62 11.42
CA ALA A 24 4.54 -0.36 11.55
C ALA A 24 3.81 0.76 10.81
N PHE A 25 3.49 0.55 9.53
CA PHE A 25 2.76 1.52 8.70
C PHE A 25 1.46 1.99 9.37
N LYS A 26 0.59 1.04 9.74
CA LYS A 26 -0.68 1.34 10.41
C LYS A 26 -0.50 2.05 11.74
N THR A 27 0.47 1.62 12.54
CA THR A 27 0.68 2.17 13.88
C THR A 27 1.24 3.59 13.82
N GLN A 28 2.19 3.86 12.93
CA GLN A 28 2.78 5.20 12.78
C GLN A 28 1.74 6.21 12.27
N LEU A 29 0.98 5.85 11.22
CA LEU A 29 -0.09 6.71 10.68
C LEU A 29 -1.23 6.92 11.68
N SER A 30 -1.67 5.86 12.37
CA SER A 30 -2.72 5.95 13.39
C SER A 30 -2.28 6.82 14.57
N LYS A 31 -1.04 6.67 15.03
CA LYS A 31 -0.48 7.48 16.12
C LYS A 31 -0.35 8.96 15.70
N LYS A 32 0.06 9.23 14.46
CA LYS A 32 0.28 10.60 13.97
C LYS A 32 -1.02 11.37 13.72
N TYR A 33 -2.02 10.73 13.12
CA TYR A 33 -3.24 11.41 12.66
C TYR A 33 -4.51 11.04 13.44
N GLY A 34 -4.44 10.16 14.45
CA GLY A 34 -5.57 9.82 15.32
C GLY A 34 -6.66 8.95 14.67
N ARG A 35 -6.41 8.39 13.48
CA ARG A 35 -7.39 7.52 12.79
C ARG A 35 -7.25 6.06 13.19
N PRO A 36 -8.32 5.25 13.05
CA PRO A 36 -8.25 3.81 13.19
C PRO A 36 -7.23 3.18 12.23
N LYS A 37 -6.50 2.16 12.72
CA LYS A 37 -5.54 1.40 11.90
C LYS A 37 -6.17 0.73 10.66
N SER A 38 -7.47 0.49 10.68
CA SER A 38 -8.23 -0.07 9.55
C SER A 38 -8.30 0.87 8.35
N CYS A 39 -8.13 2.18 8.53
CA CYS A 39 -8.13 3.16 7.45
C CYS A 39 -6.89 3.09 6.55
N TYR A 40 -5.80 2.49 7.03
CA TYR A 40 -4.51 2.47 6.33
C TYR A 40 -4.22 1.09 5.77
N ILE A 41 -4.51 0.88 4.49
CA ILE A 41 -4.36 -0.41 3.81
C ILE A 41 -3.19 -0.30 2.81
N PRO A 42 -1.96 -0.72 3.17
CA PRO A 42 -0.79 -0.55 2.29
C PRO A 42 -0.92 -1.32 0.97
N SER A 43 -1.65 -2.43 0.97
CA SER A 43 -1.90 -3.23 -0.22
C SER A 43 -2.77 -2.55 -1.28
N ASP A 44 -3.43 -1.44 -0.93
CA ASP A 44 -4.24 -0.65 -1.87
C ASP A 44 -3.40 0.36 -2.66
N TYR A 45 -2.12 0.52 -2.30
CA TYR A 45 -1.17 1.47 -2.90
C TYR A 45 0.07 0.73 -3.44
N CYS A 46 -0.10 -0.50 -3.94
CA CYS A 46 0.98 -1.35 -4.45
C CYS A 46 1.00 -1.38 -5.97
N HIS A 47 2.18 -1.18 -6.57
CA HIS A 47 2.37 -1.31 -8.01
C HIS A 47 2.19 -2.75 -8.51
N ASN A 48 2.57 -3.76 -7.73
CA ASN A 48 2.53 -5.16 -8.17
C ASN A 48 1.29 -5.92 -7.69
N ARG A 49 0.29 -5.25 -7.10
CA ARG A 49 -0.89 -5.93 -6.57
C ARG A 49 -2.12 -5.05 -6.56
N THR A 50 -3.26 -5.62 -6.94
CA THR A 50 -4.58 -5.00 -6.83
C THR A 50 -5.51 -5.79 -5.89
N ASN A 51 -6.41 -5.09 -5.20
CA ASN A 51 -7.43 -5.67 -4.33
C ASN A 51 -8.84 -5.27 -4.81
N TYR A 52 -9.85 -6.08 -4.47
CA TYR A 52 -11.23 -5.71 -4.74
C TYR A 52 -11.62 -4.44 -3.97
N GLY A 53 -12.17 -3.45 -4.66
CA GLY A 53 -12.67 -2.20 -4.07
C GLY A 53 -11.77 -0.98 -4.26
N ILE A 54 -10.65 -1.10 -4.96
CA ILE A 54 -9.82 0.05 -5.37
C ILE A 54 -9.92 0.28 -6.87
N ASN A 55 -9.86 1.54 -7.29
CA ASN A 55 -9.65 1.89 -8.69
C ASN A 55 -8.15 2.01 -8.94
N TYR A 56 -7.53 0.86 -9.23
CA TYR A 56 -6.08 0.72 -9.39
C TYR A 56 -5.49 1.70 -10.41
N ASP A 57 -6.20 2.02 -11.50
CA ASP A 57 -5.68 2.89 -12.56
C ASP A 57 -5.64 4.38 -12.17
N THR A 58 -6.47 4.78 -11.21
CA THR A 58 -6.62 6.19 -10.81
C THR A 58 -5.97 6.52 -9.46
N GLN A 59 -5.76 5.50 -8.62
CA GLN A 59 -5.17 5.65 -7.31
C GLN A 59 -3.63 5.65 -7.40
N PRO A 60 -2.91 6.48 -6.63
CA PRO A 60 -1.47 6.42 -6.61
C PRO A 60 -0.94 5.13 -5.97
N HIS A 61 0.22 4.68 -6.45
CA HIS A 61 0.95 3.53 -5.93
C HIS A 61 2.31 3.96 -5.40
N TYR A 62 2.73 3.42 -4.27
CA TYR A 62 3.99 3.79 -3.62
C TYR A 62 4.86 2.58 -3.29
N PHE A 63 4.26 1.41 -3.23
CA PHE A 63 4.88 0.22 -2.66
C PHE A 63 4.97 -0.93 -3.66
N LEU A 64 5.87 -1.86 -3.38
CA LEU A 64 5.80 -3.23 -3.85
C LEU A 64 5.43 -4.13 -2.66
N TYR A 65 4.46 -5.01 -2.88
CA TYR A 65 4.19 -6.13 -1.99
C TYR A 65 5.32 -7.15 -2.12
N ILE A 66 6.03 -7.44 -1.01
CA ILE A 66 7.13 -8.41 -1.00
C ILE A 66 6.66 -9.76 -0.50
N LYS A 67 6.02 -9.76 0.68
CA LYS A 67 5.44 -10.96 1.31
C LYS A 67 4.38 -10.54 2.32
N ARG A 68 3.70 -11.51 2.92
CA ARG A 68 2.62 -11.25 3.88
C ARG A 68 3.12 -10.33 5.00
N GLY A 69 2.57 -9.11 5.04
CA GLY A 69 2.87 -8.14 6.08
C GLY A 69 4.09 -7.26 5.83
N LEU A 70 4.76 -7.37 4.68
CA LEU A 70 5.96 -6.61 4.34
C LEU A 70 5.85 -5.98 2.95
N TYR A 71 6.20 -4.70 2.87
CA TYR A 71 6.15 -3.87 1.68
C TYR A 71 7.46 -3.12 1.52
N GLN A 72 7.83 -2.83 0.28
CA GLN A 72 9.01 -2.03 -0.04
C GLN A 72 8.56 -0.72 -0.70
N TYR A 73 9.08 0.41 -0.24
CA TYR A 73 8.83 1.69 -0.88
C TYR A 73 9.61 1.81 -2.19
N VAL A 74 8.91 2.21 -3.25
CA VAL A 74 9.48 2.43 -4.59
C VAL A 74 9.13 3.80 -5.18
N GLY A 75 8.18 4.51 -4.56
CA GLY A 75 7.75 5.83 -5.01
C GLY A 75 6.62 5.78 -6.04
N LYS A 76 6.06 6.97 -6.33
CA LYS A 76 4.91 7.15 -7.24
C LYS A 76 5.27 6.96 -8.71
N ASP A 77 6.49 7.33 -9.08
CA ASP A 77 6.98 7.34 -10.48
C ASP A 77 7.62 6.01 -10.86
N TYR A 78 7.53 5.00 -9.99
CA TYR A 78 8.08 3.67 -10.25
C TYR A 78 7.30 2.98 -11.37
N SER A 79 8.01 2.57 -12.43
CA SER A 79 7.43 1.81 -13.54
C SER A 79 7.56 0.31 -13.27
N TYR A 80 6.49 -0.32 -12.81
CA TYR A 80 6.44 -1.77 -12.66
C TYR A 80 6.02 -2.44 -13.97
N THR A 81 6.86 -3.37 -14.47
CA THR A 81 6.64 -4.08 -15.74
C THR A 81 6.32 -5.57 -15.56
N GLY A 82 6.11 -6.01 -14.32
CA GLY A 82 5.78 -7.41 -14.02
C GLY A 82 4.27 -7.67 -14.03
N GLU A 83 3.88 -8.92 -13.77
CA GLU A 83 2.48 -9.29 -13.61
C GLU A 83 1.90 -8.70 -12.31
N ILE A 84 0.72 -8.10 -12.41
CA ILE A 84 0.01 -7.56 -11.25
C ILE A 84 -0.74 -8.71 -10.57
N GLU A 85 -0.39 -9.02 -9.33
CA GLU A 85 -1.14 -10.01 -8.55
C GLU A 85 -2.54 -9.47 -8.24
N HIS A 86 -3.59 -10.22 -8.59
CA HIS A 86 -4.95 -9.93 -8.15
C HIS A 86 -5.41 -11.03 -7.19
N LYS A 87 -5.83 -10.66 -5.97
CA LYS A 87 -6.48 -11.61 -5.06
C LYS A 87 -8.00 -11.54 -5.23
N PRO A 88 -8.63 -12.43 -6.00
CA PRO A 88 -10.09 -12.52 -6.03
C PRO A 88 -10.62 -12.93 -4.66
N LYS A 89 -11.72 -12.32 -4.23
CA LYS A 89 -12.49 -12.74 -3.06
C LYS A 89 -13.39 -13.90 -3.54
N ASN A 90 -13.09 -15.13 -3.12
CA ASN A 90 -13.65 -16.41 -3.55
C ASN A 90 -13.08 -16.98 -4.85
N ASN A 91 -12.11 -17.88 -4.72
CA ASN A 91 -12.24 -19.16 -5.41
C ASN A 91 -12.64 -20.17 -4.32
N LYS A 92 -13.95 -20.30 -4.06
CA LYS A 92 -14.44 -21.53 -3.43
C LYS A 92 -14.25 -22.58 -4.53
N GLY A 93 -13.24 -23.43 -4.36
CA GLY A 93 -13.02 -24.55 -5.26
C GLY A 93 -14.34 -25.28 -5.50
N LEU A 94 -14.71 -25.41 -6.77
CA LEU A 94 -15.65 -26.42 -7.23
C LEU A 94 -15.06 -27.80 -6.96
#